data_AF-A0A820G7K8-F1
#
_entry.id   AF-A0A820G7K8-F1
#
_cell.length_a   1.000
_cell.length_b   1.000
_cell.length_c   1.000
_cell.angle_alpha   90.00
_cell.angle_beta   90.00
_cell.angle_gamma   90.00
#
_symmetry.space_group_name_H-M   'P 1'
#
loop_
_entity.id
_entity.type
_entity.pdbx_description
1 polymer ?
#
loop_
_entity_poly.entity_id
_entity_poly.type
_entity_poly.pdbx_seq_one_letter_code
_entity_poly.pdbx_strand_id
1 'polypeptide(L)'
;HESNIDVAISGTGRLTLSGRVQGDGQLRFSGTGELNAFYCSMKIVNIQMSGTGFAYVYGVEGVHAILSGTGTICYRGPLLNHVINGPGSIRECIPEKTSEGPAQTIEESEHSSSQSGQIISRNQQLMVILIIIIVFLFS
;
A
#
# COMPACT_ATOMS: atom_id res chain seq x y z
N HIS A 1 -7.82 29.42 -7.62
CA HIS A 1 -8.43 29.31 -6.28
C HIS A 1 -7.87 28.03 -5.69
N GLU A 2 -7.06 28.10 -4.64
CA GLU A 2 -6.53 26.89 -4.00
C GLU A 2 -7.65 26.26 -3.16
N SER A 3 -7.89 24.95 -3.37
CA SER A 3 -8.82 24.19 -2.53
C SER A 3 -8.09 23.75 -1.26
N ASN A 4 -8.71 23.95 -0.10
CA ASN A 4 -8.22 23.48 1.20
C ASN A 4 -9.20 22.45 1.76
N ILE A 5 -8.71 21.60 2.67
CA ILE A 5 -9.56 20.63 3.38
C ILE A 5 -9.27 20.68 4.88
N ASP A 6 -10.33 20.65 5.68
CA ASP A 6 -10.27 20.54 7.14
C ASP A 6 -11.09 19.32 7.57
N VAL A 7 -10.46 18.44 8.36
CA VAL A 7 -11.04 17.19 8.82
C VAL A 7 -10.81 17.06 10.32
N ALA A 8 -11.87 16.83 11.06
CA ALA A 8 -11.84 16.50 12.47
C ALA A 8 -12.54 15.16 12.73
N ILE A 9 -11.82 14.20 13.30
CA ILE A 9 -12.35 12.89 13.72
C ILE A 9 -12.23 12.81 15.24
N SER A 10 -13.34 12.44 15.90
CA SER A 10 -13.37 12.19 17.34
C SER A 10 -14.02 10.84 17.66
N GLY A 11 -13.54 10.16 18.70
CA GLY A 11 -14.09 8.88 19.16
C GLY A 11 -13.47 7.67 18.45
N THR A 12 -14.31 6.78 17.92
CA THR A 12 -13.89 5.58 17.20
C THR A 12 -14.37 5.59 15.76
N GLY A 13 -13.49 5.28 14.80
CA GLY A 13 -13.91 5.23 13.40
C GLY A 13 -12.78 5.12 12.39
N ARG A 14 -13.17 5.00 11.12
CA ARG A 14 -12.28 5.00 9.96
C ARG A 14 -12.73 6.07 8.97
N LEU A 15 -11.79 6.86 8.46
CA LEU A 15 -12.01 7.78 7.36
C LEU A 15 -11.04 7.48 6.24
N THR A 16 -11.52 7.52 4.99
CA THR A 16 -10.67 7.48 3.81
C THR A 16 -10.96 8.69 2.94
N LEU A 17 -9.90 9.41 2.57
CA LEU A 17 -9.95 10.56 1.66
C LEU A 17 -9.29 10.17 0.35
N SER A 18 -9.95 10.52 -0.76
CA SER A 18 -9.44 10.29 -2.11
C SER A 18 -9.60 11.55 -2.97
N GLY A 19 -8.63 11.80 -3.84
CA GLY A 19 -8.66 12.91 -4.80
C GLY A 19 -7.40 13.77 -4.77
N ARG A 20 -7.55 15.05 -5.11
CA ARG A 20 -6.45 16.02 -5.12
C ARG A 20 -6.92 17.35 -4.58
N VAL A 21 -6.21 17.84 -3.57
CA VAL A 21 -6.40 19.15 -2.96
C VAL A 21 -5.22 20.01 -3.43
N GLN A 22 -5.51 21.15 -4.05
CA GLN A 22 -4.46 22.01 -4.62
C GLN A 22 -3.75 22.84 -3.54
N GLY A 23 -4.42 23.12 -2.43
CA GLY A 23 -3.89 23.80 -1.26
C GLY A 23 -3.63 22.83 -0.10
N ASP A 24 -3.80 23.36 1.10
CA ASP A 24 -3.35 22.73 2.34
C ASP A 24 -4.42 21.85 2.97
N GLY A 25 -3.96 20.85 3.72
CA GLY A 25 -4.79 19.96 4.53
C GLY A 25 -4.59 20.17 6.02
N GLN A 26 -5.69 20.35 6.75
CA GLN A 26 -5.72 20.35 8.21
C GLN A 26 -6.44 19.08 8.68
N LEU A 27 -5.70 18.17 9.32
CA LEU A 27 -6.20 16.86 9.73
C LEU A 27 -6.06 16.70 11.24
N ARG A 28 -7.18 16.61 11.96
CA ARG A 28 -7.23 16.43 13.41
C ARG A 28 -7.91 15.10 13.74
N PHE A 29 -7.20 14.25 14.45
CA PHE A 29 -7.70 12.95 14.89
C PHE A 29 -7.58 12.85 16.40
N SER A 30 -8.68 12.54 17.10
CA SER A 30 -8.70 12.36 18.56
C SER A 30 -9.50 11.12 18.93
N GLY A 31 -8.82 10.04 19.34
CA GLY A 31 -9.48 8.81 19.78
C GLY A 31 -8.79 7.54 19.31
N THR A 32 -9.56 6.58 18.81
CA THR A 32 -9.09 5.26 18.36
C THR A 32 -9.58 4.95 16.95
N GLY A 33 -8.68 4.66 16.01
CA GLY A 33 -9.14 4.46 14.64
C GLY A 33 -8.10 4.66 13.56
N GLU A 34 -8.58 4.93 12.36
CA GLU A 34 -7.74 4.99 11.17
C GLU A 34 -8.14 6.16 10.25
N LEU A 35 -7.15 6.97 9.87
CA LEU A 35 -7.30 8.01 8.86
C LEU A 35 -6.43 7.63 7.65
N ASN A 36 -7.06 7.30 6.53
CA ASN A 36 -6.35 7.01 5.28
C ASN A 36 -6.54 8.15 4.28
N ALA A 37 -5.59 9.07 4.24
CA ALA A 37 -5.53 10.18 3.28
C ALA A 37 -4.41 10.02 2.24
N PHE A 38 -3.82 8.82 2.07
CA PHE A 38 -2.81 8.60 1.02
C PHE A 38 -3.35 8.78 -0.39
N TYR A 39 -4.62 8.48 -0.59
CA TYR A 39 -5.28 8.65 -1.89
C TYR A 39 -5.72 10.10 -2.13
N CYS A 40 -5.48 11.00 -1.19
CA CYS A 40 -5.79 12.42 -1.29
C CYS A 40 -4.52 13.25 -1.15
N SER A 41 -3.83 13.50 -2.26
CA SER A 41 -2.64 14.37 -2.27
C SER A 41 -3.03 15.82 -1.95
N MET A 42 -2.27 16.45 -1.06
CA MET A 42 -2.42 17.83 -0.62
C MET A 42 -1.09 18.56 -0.77
N LYS A 43 -1.09 19.89 -0.82
CA LYS A 43 0.14 20.69 -0.94
C LYS A 43 1.01 20.56 0.31
N ILE A 44 0.54 21.12 1.43
CA ILE A 44 1.11 20.92 2.76
C ILE A 44 0.06 20.24 3.64
N VAL A 45 0.46 19.16 4.32
CA VAL A 45 -0.40 18.49 5.32
C VAL A 45 0.02 18.88 6.72
N ASN A 46 -0.93 19.38 7.50
CA ASN A 46 -0.81 19.58 8.93
C ASN A 46 -1.66 18.53 9.64
N ILE A 47 -1.02 17.51 10.22
CA ILE A 47 -1.71 16.44 10.94
C ILE A 47 -1.43 16.51 12.44
N GLN A 48 -2.51 16.47 13.22
CA GLN A 48 -2.50 16.34 14.67
C GLN A 48 -3.27 15.09 15.08
N MET A 49 -2.58 14.12 15.67
CA MET A 49 -3.18 12.88 16.12
C MET A 49 -3.02 12.74 17.63
N SER A 50 -4.14 12.61 18.35
CA SER A 50 -4.18 12.33 19.78
C SER A 50 -4.88 10.99 20.04
N GLY A 51 -4.21 10.05 20.71
CA GLY A 51 -4.76 8.75 21.07
C GLY A 51 -4.06 7.55 20.43
N THR A 52 -4.86 6.56 20.00
CA THR A 52 -4.42 5.29 19.41
C THR A 52 -4.89 5.20 17.97
N GLY A 53 -4.12 4.58 17.08
CA GLY A 53 -4.55 4.41 15.69
C GLY A 53 -3.46 4.67 14.67
N PHE A 54 -3.90 4.75 13.42
CA PHE A 54 -3.03 4.91 12.26
C PHE A 54 -3.50 6.06 11.39
N ALA A 55 -2.58 6.94 11.02
CA ALA A 55 -2.84 7.98 10.02
C ALA A 55 -1.89 7.83 8.85
N TYR A 56 -2.43 7.78 7.64
CA TYR A 56 -1.70 7.73 6.38
C TYR A 56 -1.94 9.05 5.64
N VAL A 57 -0.90 9.88 5.46
CA VAL A 57 -1.04 11.21 4.85
C VAL A 57 -0.05 11.48 3.73
N TYR A 58 -0.45 12.25 2.71
CA TYR A 58 0.41 12.61 1.60
C TYR A 58 0.45 14.12 1.36
N GLY A 59 1.56 14.75 1.74
CA GLY A 59 1.87 16.15 1.44
C GLY A 59 2.93 16.25 0.34
N VAL A 60 2.58 16.86 -0.78
CA VAL A 60 3.47 16.96 -1.95
C VAL A 60 4.67 17.87 -1.67
N GLU A 61 4.42 19.00 -1.03
CA GLU A 61 5.44 20.00 -0.68
C GLU A 61 5.89 19.88 0.77
N GLY A 62 5.09 19.24 1.64
CA GLY A 62 5.45 19.13 3.04
C GLY A 62 4.44 18.45 3.94
N VAL A 63 4.95 17.89 5.04
CA VAL A 63 4.16 17.36 6.16
C VAL A 63 4.65 17.95 7.49
N HIS A 64 3.72 18.51 8.25
CA HIS A 64 3.89 18.82 9.67
C HIS A 64 3.07 17.82 10.49
N ALA A 65 3.71 17.08 11.38
CA ALA A 65 3.08 15.99 12.10
C ALA A 65 3.23 16.10 13.63
N ILE A 66 2.12 16.18 14.34
CA ILE A 66 2.09 16.15 15.80
C ILE A 66 1.35 14.90 16.24
N LEU A 67 2.02 14.08 17.06
CA LEU A 67 1.47 12.87 17.63
C LEU A 67 1.49 12.96 19.15
N SER A 68 0.34 12.80 19.80
CA SER A 68 0.21 12.65 21.25
C SER A 68 -0.47 11.32 21.59
N GLY A 69 0.27 10.34 22.09
CA GLY A 69 -0.26 9.01 22.40
C GLY A 69 0.59 7.87 21.85
N THR A 70 -0.05 6.76 21.48
CA THR A 70 0.62 5.50 21.12
C THR A 70 0.42 5.11 19.65
N GLY A 71 -0.27 5.95 18.88
CA GLY A 71 -0.57 5.68 17.47
C GLY A 71 0.65 5.80 16.54
N THR A 72 0.40 5.62 15.26
CA THR A 72 1.37 5.82 14.18
C THR A 72 0.87 6.87 13.18
N ILE A 73 1.74 7.79 12.78
CA ILE A 73 1.55 8.60 11.56
C ILE A 73 2.56 8.12 10.52
N CYS A 74 2.03 7.59 9.42
CA CYS A 74 2.79 7.22 8.25
C CYS A 74 2.60 8.29 7.17
N TYR A 75 3.67 8.95 6.75
CA TYR A 75 3.58 10.08 5.82
C TYR A 75 4.29 9.80 4.49
N ARG A 76 3.86 10.49 3.43
CA ARG A 76 4.57 10.59 2.16
C ARG A 76 4.89 12.04 1.84
N GLY A 77 6.06 12.26 1.23
CA GLY A 77 6.61 13.57 0.93
C GLY A 77 7.56 14.09 2.01
N PRO A 78 8.11 15.29 1.84
CA PRO A 78 9.13 15.82 2.76
C PRO A 78 8.54 16.12 4.14
N LEU A 79 9.19 15.61 5.20
CA LEU A 79 8.81 15.92 6.57
C LEU A 79 9.40 17.27 6.97
N LEU A 80 8.54 18.27 7.14
CA LEU A 80 8.97 19.63 7.47
C LEU A 80 9.20 19.81 8.98
N ASN A 81 8.30 19.27 9.81
CA ASN A 81 8.45 19.28 11.26
C ASN A 81 7.67 18.11 11.89
N HIS A 82 8.13 17.63 13.03
CA HIS A 82 7.37 16.65 13.80
C HIS A 82 7.59 16.75 15.31
N VAL A 83 6.56 16.35 16.06
CA VAL A 83 6.60 16.25 17.53
C VAL A 83 5.90 14.95 17.94
N ILE A 84 6.52 14.20 18.85
CA ILE A 84 5.93 12.99 19.43
C ILE A 84 5.89 13.13 20.95
N ASN A 85 4.69 13.11 21.51
CA ASN A 85 4.41 13.10 22.94
C ASN A 85 3.81 11.75 23.33
N GLY A 86 4.65 10.79 23.72
CA GLY A 86 4.23 9.44 24.09
C GLY A 86 4.96 8.35 23.29
N PRO A 87 4.58 7.08 23.46
CA PRO A 87 5.30 5.93 22.89
C PRO A 87 4.95 5.64 21.41
N GLY A 88 4.28 6.56 20.71
CA GLY A 88 3.90 6.39 19.31
C GLY A 88 5.05 6.58 18.31
N SER A 89 4.74 6.53 17.02
CA SER A 89 5.72 6.61 15.93
C SER A 89 5.28 7.52 14.79
N ILE A 90 6.18 8.37 14.28
CA ILE A 90 6.01 9.07 13.02
C ILE A 90 7.10 8.56 12.08
N ARG A 91 6.71 8.04 10.90
CA ARG A 91 7.65 7.47 9.93
C ARG A 91 7.21 7.69 8.50
N GLU A 92 8.18 7.72 7.60
CA GLU A 92 7.89 7.74 6.17
C GLU A 92 7.28 6.40 5.74
N CYS A 93 6.24 6.48 4.92
CA CYS A 93 5.61 5.32 4.34
C CYS A 93 6.33 4.93 3.06
N ILE A 94 7.34 4.07 3.25
CA ILE A 94 8.01 3.39 2.16
C ILE A 94 6.97 2.46 1.54
N PRO A 95 6.57 2.65 0.27
CA PRO A 95 5.81 1.60 -0.41
C PRO A 95 6.69 0.36 -0.37
N GLU A 96 6.18 -0.73 0.19
CA GLU A 96 6.83 -2.02 0.04
C GLU A 96 7.12 -2.17 -1.45
N LYS A 97 8.40 -2.29 -1.81
CA LYS A 97 8.75 -2.71 -3.16
C LYS A 97 8.12 -4.09 -3.27
N THR A 98 6.93 -4.15 -3.84
CA THR A 98 6.40 -5.40 -4.29
C THR A 98 7.47 -5.96 -5.20
N SER A 99 8.15 -7.01 -4.75
CA SER A 99 8.94 -7.88 -5.61
C SER A 99 7.95 -8.64 -6.48
N GLU A 100 7.20 -7.91 -7.30
CA GLU A 100 6.42 -8.43 -8.40
C GLU A 100 7.42 -8.65 -9.53
N GLY A 101 7.85 -9.91 -9.66
CA GLY A 101 8.01 -10.48 -11.00
C GLY A 101 6.70 -10.30 -11.78
N PRO A 102 6.77 -10.23 -13.12
CA PRO A 102 5.77 -9.55 -13.93
C PRO A 102 4.35 -10.06 -13.69
N ALA A 103 3.43 -9.11 -13.52
CA ALA A 103 1.99 -9.29 -13.50
C ALA A 103 1.50 -10.08 -14.71
N GLN A 104 0.63 -11.06 -14.49
CA GLN A 104 -0.31 -11.53 -15.51
C GLN A 104 -1.71 -11.05 -15.16
N THR A 105 -2.29 -10.34 -16.11
CA THR A 105 -3.60 -9.68 -16.08
C THR A 105 -4.75 -10.68 -16.11
N ILE A 106 -5.82 -10.27 -15.42
CA ILE A 106 -7.14 -10.87 -15.22
C ILE A 106 -7.88 -11.14 -16.53
N GLU A 107 -8.56 -12.28 -16.65
CA GLU A 107 -9.96 -12.36 -17.14
C GLU A 107 -10.69 -13.50 -16.41
N GLU A 108 -11.64 -13.19 -15.52
CA GLU A 108 -12.64 -14.14 -15.03
C GLU A 108 -13.84 -14.13 -15.99
N SER A 109 -14.13 -15.26 -16.64
CA SER A 109 -15.50 -15.78 -16.70
C SER A 109 -15.48 -17.30 -16.99
N GLU A 110 -16.27 -17.99 -16.16
CA GLU A 110 -16.45 -19.43 -15.92
C GLU A 110 -16.33 -20.38 -17.13
N HIS A 111 -15.68 -21.54 -16.94
CA HIS A 111 -16.35 -22.83 -16.75
C HIS A 111 -15.32 -23.98 -16.60
N SER A 112 -15.41 -24.67 -15.46
CA SER A 112 -15.14 -26.09 -15.21
C SER A 112 -13.94 -26.83 -15.86
N SER A 113 -13.21 -27.49 -14.96
CA SER A 113 -12.50 -28.78 -15.09
C SER A 113 -10.99 -28.80 -15.39
N SER A 114 -10.26 -29.26 -14.35
CA SER A 114 -9.05 -30.08 -14.32
C SER A 114 -8.11 -30.08 -15.54
N GLN A 115 -6.84 -29.74 -15.33
CA GLN A 115 -5.77 -30.75 -15.32
C GLN A 115 -4.39 -30.19 -14.88
N SER A 116 -3.73 -31.02 -14.08
CA SER A 116 -2.41 -30.86 -13.47
C SER A 116 -1.29 -31.06 -14.49
N GLY A 117 -0.44 -30.05 -14.71
CA GLY A 117 0.81 -30.18 -15.46
C GLY A 117 2.01 -30.39 -14.52
N GLN A 118 2.54 -31.61 -14.46
CA GLN A 118 3.77 -31.90 -13.71
C GLN A 118 5.02 -31.55 -14.54
N ILE A 119 5.96 -30.82 -13.93
CA ILE A 119 7.24 -30.43 -14.55
C ILE A 119 8.20 -31.62 -14.46
N ILE A 120 8.45 -32.27 -15.60
CA ILE A 120 9.35 -33.43 -15.70
C ILE A 120 10.81 -32.93 -15.70
N SER A 121 11.61 -33.42 -14.76
CA SER A 121 13.04 -33.08 -14.61
C SER A 121 13.84 -33.39 -15.89
N ARG A 122 14.88 -32.59 -16.17
CA ARG A 122 15.68 -32.63 -17.43
C ARG A 122 16.24 -34.01 -17.77
N ASN A 123 16.53 -34.84 -16.76
CA ASN A 123 17.04 -36.20 -16.98
C ASN A 123 15.96 -37.17 -17.50
N GLN A 124 14.69 -36.91 -17.18
CA GLN A 124 13.55 -37.71 -17.66
C GLN A 124 13.11 -37.27 -19.07
N GLN A 125 13.23 -35.99 -19.41
CA GLN A 125 13.02 -35.47 -20.77
C GLN A 125 13.98 -36.09 -21.80
N LEU A 126 15.27 -36.21 -21.45
CA LEU A 126 16.27 -36.84 -22.33
C LEU A 126 15.94 -38.32 -22.61
N MET A 127 15.41 -39.04 -21.62
CA MET A 127 15.05 -40.45 -21.78
C MET A 127 13.86 -40.63 -22.73
N VAL A 128 12.86 -39.73 -22.68
CA VAL A 128 11.69 -39.77 -23.57
C VAL A 128 12.08 -39.51 -25.03
N ILE A 129 12.98 -38.55 -25.28
CA ILE A 129 13.48 -38.27 -26.64
C ILE A 129 14.24 -39.47 -27.20
N LEU A 130 15.08 -40.14 -26.39
CA LEU A 130 15.83 -41.32 -26.84
C LEU A 130 14.90 -42.47 -27.25
N ILE A 131 13.83 -42.71 -26.49
CA ILE A 131 12.85 -43.76 -26.81
C ILE A 131 12.16 -43.48 -28.16
N ILE A 132 11.76 -42.24 -28.42
CA ILE A 132 11.09 -41.89 -29.69
C ILE A 132 12.03 -42.11 -30.87
N ILE A 133 13.30 -41.73 -30.75
CA ILE A 133 14.30 -41.94 -31.83
C ILE A 133 14.52 -43.44 -32.09
N ILE A 134 14.59 -44.26 -31.04
CA ILE A 134 14.74 -45.72 -31.19
C ILE A 134 13.54 -46.31 -31.93
N VAL A 135 12.30 -45.93 -31.57
CA VAL A 135 11.08 -46.45 -32.23
C VAL A 135 11.04 -46.10 -33.73
N PHE A 136 11.53 -44.91 -34.11
CA PHE A 136 11.62 -44.48 -35.50
C PHE A 136 12.73 -45.18 -36.32
N LEU A 137 13.82 -45.62 -35.68
CA LEU A 137 14.90 -46.33 -36.35
C LEU A 137 14.60 -47.82 -36.61
N PHE A 138 13.65 -48.40 -35.86
CA PHE A 138 13.25 -49.80 -35.96
C PHE A 138 11.89 -50.03 -36.65
N SER A 139 11.31 -48.98 -37.27
CA SER A 139 10.13 -49.07 -38.15
C SER A 139 10.53 -48.88 -39.60
#